data_AF-A0A7X2TW26-F1
#
_entry.id   AF-A0A7X2TW26-F1
#
_cell.length_a   1.000
_cell.length_b   1.000
_cell.length_c   1.000
_cell.angle_alpha   90.00
_cell.angle_beta   90.00
_cell.angle_gamma   90.00
#
_symmetry.space_group_name_H-M   'P 1'
#
loop_
_entity.id
_entity.type
_entity.pdbx_description
1 polymer ?
#
loop_
_entity_poly.entity_id
_entity_poly.type
_entity_poly.pdbx_seq_one_letter_code
_entity_poly.pdbx_strand_id
1 'polypeptide(L)'
;MAGKATTSLQVEYRGVRTNAVILRVTETAPGLFTANSSGKGPGAILNADNSVNTASNAAPVGGIVILYGTGEGITDPGGLDGQLATSVYPKPRQPVTVRIGGKDAEVLYAGAAPGLVAGVFQINVKIPEGLEPGPQPVVVQIGTASSSPEVTVAVLP
;
A
#
# COMPACT_ATOMS: atom_id res chain seq x y z
N MET A 1 19.82 6.65 -1.91
CA MET A 1 20.21 5.79 -3.06
C MET A 1 19.13 5.92 -4.14
N ALA A 2 19.10 7.03 -4.85
CA ALA A 2 18.12 7.27 -5.92
C ALA A 2 18.70 6.81 -7.27
N GLY A 3 17.92 6.08 -8.07
CA GLY A 3 18.22 5.86 -9.50
C GLY A 3 19.07 4.65 -9.89
N LYS A 4 19.31 3.66 -9.01
CA LYS A 4 19.94 2.39 -9.42
C LYS A 4 18.93 1.24 -9.35
N ALA A 5 18.56 0.69 -10.52
CA ALA A 5 17.65 -0.45 -10.66
C ALA A 5 18.20 -1.76 -10.04
N THR A 6 19.50 -1.80 -9.77
CA THR A 6 20.19 -2.93 -9.15
C THR A 6 21.33 -2.47 -8.23
N THR A 7 21.55 -3.22 -7.16
CA THR A 7 22.74 -3.13 -6.30
C THR A 7 23.53 -4.43 -6.42
N SER A 8 24.85 -4.34 -6.60
CA SER A 8 25.74 -5.49 -6.56
C SER A 8 26.21 -5.72 -5.13
N LEU A 9 25.78 -6.83 -4.52
CA LEU A 9 26.36 -7.32 -3.28
C LEU A 9 27.52 -8.26 -3.63
N GLN A 10 28.71 -7.95 -3.12
CA GLN A 10 29.89 -8.80 -3.22
C GLN A 10 30.53 -8.92 -1.85
N VAL A 11 30.79 -10.14 -1.41
CA VAL A 11 31.49 -10.41 -0.14
C VAL A 11 32.94 -10.72 -0.48
N GLU A 12 33.88 -10.07 0.22
CA GLU A 12 35.31 -10.32 0.10
C GLU A 12 35.81 -10.95 1.41
N TYR A 13 36.41 -12.13 1.33
CA TYR A 13 37.07 -12.78 2.47
C TYR A 13 38.47 -13.21 2.06
N ARG A 14 39.49 -12.68 2.76
CA ARG A 14 40.92 -12.96 2.52
C ARG A 14 41.35 -12.77 1.05
N GLY A 15 40.86 -11.72 0.40
CA GLY A 15 41.23 -11.35 -0.98
C GLY A 15 40.52 -12.15 -2.08
N VAL A 16 39.63 -13.10 -1.73
CA VAL A 16 38.76 -13.79 -2.68
C VAL A 16 37.38 -13.15 -2.63
N ARG A 17 36.91 -12.62 -3.76
CA ARG A 17 35.58 -12.05 -3.91
C ARG A 17 34.59 -13.11 -4.39
N THR A 18 33.38 -13.12 -3.83
CA THR A 18 32.29 -13.94 -4.34
C THR A 18 31.82 -13.46 -5.72
N ASN A 19 31.00 -14.26 -6.40
CA ASN A 19 30.19 -13.74 -7.51
C ASN A 19 29.32 -12.58 -7.02
N ALA A 20 29.15 -11.57 -7.87
CA ALA A 20 28.26 -10.45 -7.57
C ALA A 20 26.81 -10.95 -7.58
N VAL A 21 26.10 -10.77 -6.47
CA VAL A 21 24.65 -10.98 -6.42
C VAL A 21 23.98 -9.67 -6.81
N ILE A 22 23.24 -9.70 -7.93
CA ILE A 22 22.43 -8.58 -8.37
C ILE A 22 21.15 -8.58 -7.53
N LEU A 23 21.06 -7.67 -6.56
CA LEU A 23 19.83 -7.40 -5.84
C LEU A 23 19.02 -6.40 -6.66
N ARG A 24 17.78 -6.76 -7.01
CA ARG A 24 16.82 -5.80 -7.56
C ARG A 24 16.47 -4.82 -6.45
N VAL A 25 16.75 -3.54 -6.67
CA VAL A 25 16.15 -2.49 -5.84
C VAL A 25 14.72 -2.39 -6.34
N THR A 26 13.76 -2.91 -5.58
CA THR A 26 12.35 -2.67 -5.93
C THR A 26 12.11 -1.18 -5.69
N GLU A 27 11.60 -0.47 -6.68
CA GLU A 27 11.34 0.97 -6.53
C GLU A 27 10.25 1.24 -5.48
N THR A 28 9.48 0.21 -5.12
CA THR A 28 8.33 0.23 -4.23
C THR A 28 8.29 -1.07 -3.41
N ALA A 29 7.73 -1.03 -2.21
CA ALA A 29 7.51 -2.17 -1.32
C ALA A 29 6.25 -1.94 -0.47
N PRO A 30 5.05 -1.95 -1.09
CA PRO A 30 3.83 -1.55 -0.42
C PRO A 30 3.48 -2.48 0.75
N GLY A 31 3.19 -1.89 1.91
CA GLY A 31 2.63 -2.57 3.09
C GLY A 31 1.39 -1.84 3.58
N LEU A 32 0.33 -2.59 3.90
CA LEU A 32 -0.88 -2.04 4.51
C LEU A 32 -0.80 -2.10 6.03
N PHE A 33 -1.28 -1.06 6.70
CA PHE A 33 -1.40 -1.07 8.16
C PHE A 33 -2.59 -1.92 8.60
N THR A 34 -2.45 -2.58 9.75
CA THR A 34 -3.53 -3.35 10.38
C THR A 34 -3.96 -2.73 11.69
N ALA A 35 -5.23 -2.91 12.06
CA ALA A 35 -5.81 -2.31 13.26
C ALA A 35 -5.09 -2.73 14.55
N ASN A 36 -4.47 -3.91 14.56
CA ASN A 36 -3.70 -4.46 15.69
C ASN A 36 -2.17 -4.39 15.50
N SER A 37 -1.68 -3.71 14.47
CA SER A 37 -0.26 -3.59 14.14
C SER A 37 0.50 -4.91 13.87
N SER A 38 -0.20 -6.03 13.68
CA SER A 38 0.42 -7.34 13.41
C SER A 38 0.84 -7.55 11.95
N GLY A 39 0.35 -6.71 11.03
CA GLY A 39 0.52 -6.91 9.59
C GLY A 39 -0.44 -7.94 8.98
N LYS A 40 -1.36 -8.51 9.79
CA LYS A 40 -2.38 -9.48 9.35
C LYS A 40 -3.75 -9.16 9.95
N GLY A 41 -4.80 -9.67 9.30
CA GLY A 41 -6.18 -9.50 9.73
C GLY A 41 -6.75 -8.14 9.33
N PRO A 42 -7.73 -7.60 10.08
CA PRO A 42 -8.39 -6.35 9.73
C PRO A 42 -7.40 -5.21 9.50
N GLY A 43 -7.49 -4.58 8.34
CA GLY A 43 -6.71 -3.39 8.02
C GLY A 43 -7.08 -2.21 8.93
N ALA A 44 -6.15 -1.27 9.09
CA ALA A 44 -6.47 0.06 9.61
C ALA A 44 -7.19 0.83 8.50
N ILE A 45 -8.43 0.45 8.23
CA ILE A 45 -9.24 0.89 7.08
C ILE A 45 -10.42 1.71 7.60
N LEU A 46 -10.76 2.77 6.88
CA LEU A 46 -11.95 3.56 7.14
C LEU A 46 -12.99 3.36 6.03
N ASN A 47 -14.26 3.52 6.38
CA ASN A 47 -15.35 3.68 5.43
C ASN A 47 -15.35 5.11 4.88
N ALA A 48 -16.17 5.38 3.85
CA ALA A 48 -16.27 6.69 3.20
C ALA A 48 -16.61 7.86 4.15
N ASP A 49 -17.26 7.59 5.27
CA ASP A 49 -17.63 8.55 6.31
C ASP A 49 -16.54 8.75 7.39
N ASN A 50 -15.35 8.18 7.18
CA ASN A 50 -14.22 8.13 8.11
C ASN A 50 -14.47 7.28 9.38
N SER A 51 -15.55 6.51 9.45
CA SER A 51 -15.72 5.51 10.51
C SER A 51 -14.79 4.32 10.29
N VAL A 52 -14.37 3.65 11.38
CA VAL A 52 -13.47 2.48 11.28
C VAL A 52 -14.22 1.30 10.68
N ASN A 53 -13.66 0.69 9.64
CA ASN A 53 -14.20 -0.52 9.03
C ASN A 53 -13.97 -1.71 9.97
N THR A 54 -15.05 -2.35 10.40
CA THR A 54 -15.02 -3.54 11.26
C THR A 54 -16.08 -4.54 10.80
N ALA A 55 -16.08 -5.75 11.35
CA ALA A 55 -17.14 -6.73 11.05
C ALA A 55 -18.55 -6.22 11.40
N SER A 56 -18.69 -5.33 12.40
CA SER A 56 -19.97 -4.71 12.78
C SER A 56 -20.23 -3.36 12.10
N ASN A 57 -19.26 -2.85 11.35
CA ASN A 57 -19.34 -1.59 10.60
C ASN A 57 -18.67 -1.76 9.22
N ALA A 58 -19.15 -2.76 8.48
CA ALA A 58 -18.61 -3.12 7.17
C ALA A 58 -19.12 -2.16 6.09
N ALA A 59 -18.35 -2.02 5.00
CA ALA A 59 -18.77 -1.23 3.84
C ALA A 59 -19.51 -2.13 2.82
N PRO A 60 -20.56 -1.65 2.17
CA PRO A 60 -21.25 -2.41 1.13
C PRO A 60 -20.38 -2.60 -0.11
N VAL A 61 -20.69 -3.61 -0.93
CA VAL A 61 -20.21 -3.66 -2.32
C VAL A 61 -20.58 -2.36 -3.06
N GLY A 62 -19.69 -1.89 -3.94
CA GLY A 62 -19.82 -0.59 -4.57
C GLY A 62 -19.54 0.62 -3.65
N GLY A 63 -19.42 0.40 -2.33
CA GLY A 63 -19.01 1.41 -1.36
C GLY A 63 -17.53 1.79 -1.48
N ILE A 64 -17.15 2.91 -0.87
CA ILE A 64 -15.76 3.39 -0.85
C ILE A 64 -15.14 3.08 0.51
N VAL A 65 -13.91 2.57 0.47
CA VAL A 65 -13.04 2.43 1.65
C VAL A 65 -11.72 3.16 1.45
N ILE A 66 -11.12 3.54 2.57
CA ILE A 66 -9.87 4.29 2.64
C ILE A 66 -8.80 3.39 3.24
N LEU A 67 -7.81 3.04 2.45
CA LEU A 67 -6.68 2.20 2.82
C LEU A 67 -5.48 3.08 3.20
N TYR A 68 -4.74 2.68 4.23
CA TYR A 68 -3.49 3.33 4.62
C TYR A 68 -2.33 2.34 4.59
N GLY A 69 -1.18 2.81 4.13
CA GLY A 69 0.02 1.99 4.02
C GLY A 69 1.30 2.80 3.85
N THR A 70 2.40 2.11 3.59
CA THR A 70 3.74 2.68 3.38
C THR A 70 4.49 1.92 2.28
N GLY A 71 5.61 2.46 1.82
CA GLY A 71 6.46 1.81 0.82
C GLY A 71 6.01 2.07 -0.62
N GLU A 72 5.35 3.20 -0.85
CA GLU A 72 4.92 3.69 -2.17
C GLU A 72 6.07 4.06 -3.11
N GLY A 73 7.29 4.14 -2.58
CA GLY A 73 8.48 4.49 -3.33
C GLY A 73 8.55 5.98 -3.65
N ILE A 74 9.06 6.30 -4.84
CA ILE A 74 9.27 7.70 -5.25
C ILE A 74 7.92 8.32 -5.62
N THR A 75 7.63 9.46 -5.02
CA THR A 75 6.43 10.27 -5.30
C THR A 75 6.74 11.48 -6.17
N ASP A 76 5.70 12.11 -6.73
CA ASP A 76 5.79 13.34 -7.52
C ASP A 76 4.77 14.39 -7.00
N PRO A 77 5.22 15.59 -6.56
CA PRO A 77 6.63 15.96 -6.38
C PRO A 77 7.28 15.13 -5.27
N GLY A 78 8.60 14.90 -5.38
CA GLY A 78 9.32 14.08 -4.43
C GLY A 78 9.09 14.55 -2.98
N GLY A 79 8.64 13.64 -2.12
CA GLY A 79 8.47 13.94 -0.70
C GLY A 79 9.78 14.39 -0.06
N LEU A 80 9.76 15.51 0.67
CA LEU A 80 10.82 15.88 1.60
C LEU A 80 10.63 15.07 2.89
N ASP A 81 11.64 14.30 3.30
CA ASP A 81 11.60 13.50 4.54
C ASP A 81 11.15 14.36 5.74
N GLY A 82 10.21 13.84 6.54
CA GLY A 82 9.80 14.45 7.81
C GLY A 82 8.84 15.65 7.74
N GLN A 83 8.31 16.03 6.57
CA GLN A 83 7.28 17.07 6.46
C GLN A 83 5.86 16.49 6.38
N LEU A 84 4.89 17.20 6.97
CA LEU A 84 3.47 16.88 6.85
C LEU A 84 2.97 17.20 5.43
N ALA A 85 2.11 16.35 4.87
CA ALA A 85 1.42 16.62 3.60
C ALA A 85 0.29 17.64 3.79
N THR A 86 0.62 18.94 3.86
CA THR A 86 -0.32 20.02 4.18
C THR A 86 -0.70 20.93 3.01
N SER A 87 0.04 20.91 1.91
CA SER A 87 -0.21 21.80 0.75
C SER A 87 -0.02 21.14 -0.62
N VAL A 88 0.81 20.09 -0.70
CA VAL A 88 0.96 19.23 -1.88
C VAL A 88 0.75 17.79 -1.41
N TYR A 89 0.02 17.00 -2.20
CA TYR A 89 -0.18 15.57 -1.96
C TYR A 89 0.64 14.77 -2.99
N PRO A 90 1.91 14.44 -2.68
CA PRO A 90 2.73 13.61 -3.54
C PRO A 90 2.03 12.32 -3.93
N LYS A 91 2.01 12.00 -5.23
CA LYS A 91 1.45 10.75 -5.74
C LYS A 91 2.56 9.75 -6.08
N PRO A 92 2.37 8.44 -5.89
CA PRO A 92 3.34 7.45 -6.35
C PRO A 92 3.58 7.62 -7.85
N ARG A 93 4.85 7.63 -8.28
CA ARG A 93 5.20 7.69 -9.70
C ARG A 93 4.85 6.42 -10.46
N GLN A 94 4.84 5.29 -9.74
CA GLN A 94 4.49 3.99 -10.28
C GLN A 94 2.96 3.78 -10.23
N PRO A 95 2.38 3.06 -11.21
CA PRO A 95 0.95 2.77 -11.22
C PRO A 95 0.49 2.05 -9.94
N VAL A 96 -0.64 2.47 -9.40
CA VAL A 96 -1.25 1.86 -8.21
C VAL A 96 -2.50 1.08 -8.63
N THR A 97 -2.55 -0.20 -8.30
CA THR A 97 -3.73 -1.05 -8.47
C THR A 97 -4.10 -1.70 -7.14
N VAL A 98 -5.39 -2.00 -6.96
CA VAL A 98 -5.90 -2.64 -5.74
C VAL A 98 -6.78 -3.81 -6.13
N ARG A 99 -6.63 -4.92 -5.41
CA ARG A 99 -7.52 -6.08 -5.48
C ARG A 99 -8.18 -6.32 -4.13
N ILE A 100 -9.48 -6.55 -4.14
CA ILE A 100 -10.28 -6.90 -2.97
C ILE A 100 -10.98 -8.23 -3.26
N GLY A 101 -10.81 -9.22 -2.38
CA GLY A 101 -11.36 -10.56 -2.59
C GLY A 101 -10.86 -11.21 -3.88
N GLY A 102 -9.65 -10.84 -4.32
CA GLY A 102 -9.07 -11.28 -5.58
C GLY A 102 -9.62 -10.60 -6.84
N LYS A 103 -10.57 -9.66 -6.75
CA LYS A 103 -11.10 -8.88 -7.87
C LYS A 103 -10.45 -7.51 -7.96
N ASP A 104 -10.28 -6.99 -9.17
CA ASP A 104 -9.78 -5.62 -9.38
C ASP A 104 -10.79 -4.61 -8.85
N ALA A 105 -10.29 -3.63 -8.11
CA ALA A 105 -11.07 -2.59 -7.46
C ALA A 105 -10.71 -1.22 -8.05
N GLU A 106 -11.70 -0.36 -8.22
CA GLU A 106 -11.50 0.96 -8.84
C GLU A 106 -10.79 1.91 -7.88
N VAL A 107 -9.60 2.37 -8.25
CA VAL A 107 -8.80 3.32 -7.47
C VAL A 107 -9.25 4.75 -7.79
N LEU A 108 -9.88 5.39 -6.81
CA LEU A 108 -10.40 6.76 -6.92
C LEU A 108 -9.36 7.80 -6.50
N TYR A 109 -8.44 7.42 -5.61
CA TYR A 109 -7.33 8.24 -5.16
C TYR A 109 -6.16 7.36 -4.73
N ALA A 110 -4.93 7.79 -5.03
CA ALA A 110 -3.71 7.23 -4.47
C ALA A 110 -2.67 8.35 -4.31
N GLY A 111 -2.18 8.57 -3.10
CA GLY A 111 -1.26 9.66 -2.80
C GLY A 111 -0.95 9.76 -1.31
N ALA A 112 -0.20 10.79 -0.92
CA ALA A 112 0.04 11.08 0.49
C ALA A 112 -1.30 11.18 1.26
N ALA A 113 -1.32 10.60 2.46
CA ALA A 113 -2.45 10.70 3.37
C ALA A 113 -2.51 12.12 3.97
N PRO A 114 -3.58 12.91 3.75
CA PRO A 114 -3.67 14.25 4.27
C PRO A 114 -3.53 14.32 5.79
N GLY A 115 -2.62 15.16 6.29
CA GLY A 115 -2.40 15.34 7.73
C GLY A 115 -1.56 14.26 8.42
N LEU A 116 -1.11 13.22 7.70
CA LEU A 116 -0.15 12.24 8.21
C LEU A 116 1.28 12.56 7.78
N VAL A 117 2.24 11.91 8.45
CA VAL A 117 3.67 12.03 8.16
C VAL A 117 4.02 11.51 6.76
N ALA A 118 5.04 12.12 6.13
CA ALA A 118 5.61 11.61 4.88
C ALA A 118 5.98 10.11 4.99
N GLY A 119 5.69 9.35 3.94
CA GLY A 119 5.87 7.89 3.89
C GLY A 119 4.62 7.09 4.28
N VAL A 120 3.50 7.77 4.59
CA VAL A 120 2.18 7.15 4.65
C VAL A 120 1.37 7.55 3.43
N PHE A 121 0.96 6.56 2.64
CA PHE A 121 0.02 6.76 1.55
C PHE A 121 -1.41 6.44 2.00
N GLN A 122 -2.36 7.08 1.33
CA GLN A 122 -3.78 6.79 1.36
C GLN A 122 -4.24 6.36 -0.03
N ILE A 123 -5.09 5.32 -0.08
CA ILE A 123 -5.80 4.91 -1.29
C ILE A 123 -7.29 4.89 -1.02
N ASN A 124 -8.07 5.63 -1.82
CA ASN A 124 -9.53 5.50 -1.83
C ASN A 124 -9.90 4.52 -2.93
N VAL A 125 -10.62 3.47 -2.59
CA VAL A 125 -10.97 2.40 -3.52
C VAL A 125 -12.45 2.06 -3.40
N LYS A 126 -13.09 1.82 -4.54
CA LYS A 126 -14.45 1.30 -4.61
C LYS A 126 -14.43 -0.22 -4.48
N ILE A 127 -15.21 -0.78 -3.55
CA ILE A 127 -15.35 -2.22 -3.37
C ILE A 127 -16.00 -2.81 -4.63
N PRO A 128 -15.40 -3.83 -5.27
CA PRO A 128 -15.93 -4.41 -6.48
C PRO A 128 -17.19 -5.25 -6.21
N GLU A 129 -18.03 -5.37 -7.23
CA GLU A 129 -19.28 -6.12 -7.17
C GLU A 129 -19.05 -7.64 -7.04
N GLY A 130 -20.07 -8.32 -6.50
CA GLY A 130 -20.12 -9.79 -6.42
C GLY A 130 -19.08 -10.40 -5.48
N LEU A 131 -18.69 -9.69 -4.42
CA LEU A 131 -17.94 -10.24 -3.31
C LEU A 131 -18.90 -10.86 -2.29
N GLU A 132 -18.47 -11.94 -1.66
CA GLU A 132 -19.19 -12.50 -0.52
C GLU A 132 -19.09 -11.57 0.70
N PRO A 133 -20.12 -11.49 1.55
CA PRO A 133 -20.04 -10.76 2.80
C PRO A 133 -18.96 -11.32 3.73
N GLY A 134 -18.37 -10.43 4.53
CA GLY A 134 -17.34 -10.77 5.51
C GLY A 134 -15.96 -10.21 5.15
N PRO A 135 -14.90 -10.71 5.81
CA PRO A 135 -13.55 -10.23 5.60
C PRO A 135 -13.02 -10.67 4.23
N GLN A 136 -12.67 -9.69 3.39
CA GLN A 136 -12.09 -9.90 2.06
C GLN A 136 -10.61 -9.48 2.05
N PRO A 137 -9.69 -10.29 1.50
CA PRO A 137 -8.28 -9.93 1.41
C PRO A 137 -8.08 -8.71 0.51
N VAL A 138 -7.19 -7.81 0.92
CA VAL A 138 -6.83 -6.60 0.20
C VAL A 138 -5.36 -6.66 -0.20
N VAL A 139 -5.09 -6.51 -1.50
CA VAL A 139 -3.74 -6.44 -2.05
C VAL A 139 -3.58 -5.13 -2.80
N VAL A 140 -2.62 -4.32 -2.37
CA VAL A 140 -2.18 -3.13 -3.09
C VAL A 140 -0.93 -3.49 -3.89
N GLN A 141 -0.92 -3.17 -5.17
CA GLN A 141 0.25 -3.26 -6.02
C GLN A 141 0.65 -1.86 -6.48
N ILE A 142 1.95 -1.56 -6.35
CA ILE A 142 2.54 -0.31 -6.81
C ILE A 142 3.70 -0.68 -7.74
N GLY A 143 3.57 -0.37 -9.03
CA GLY A 143 4.49 -0.88 -10.06
C GLY A 143 4.45 -2.41 -10.12
N THR A 144 5.58 -3.07 -9.83
CA THR A 144 5.69 -4.54 -9.84
C THR A 144 5.64 -5.18 -8.46
N ALA A 145 5.56 -4.39 -7.38
CA ALA A 145 5.58 -4.91 -6.02
C ALA A 145 4.16 -4.92 -5.42
N SER A 146 3.83 -5.97 -4.67
CA SER A 146 2.52 -6.17 -4.05
C SER A 146 2.63 -6.31 -2.54
N SER A 147 1.60 -5.84 -1.82
CA SER A 147 1.47 -6.04 -0.38
C SER A 147 1.09 -7.48 -0.02
N SER A 148 1.21 -7.81 1.27
CA SER A 148 0.68 -9.08 1.80
C SER A 148 -0.83 -9.21 1.55
N PRO A 149 -1.34 -10.40 1.18
CA PRO A 149 -2.78 -10.67 1.06
C PRO A 149 -3.45 -10.96 2.42
N GLU A 150 -2.70 -10.90 3.53
CA GLU A 150 -3.21 -11.23 4.86
C GLU A 150 -3.99 -10.09 5.52
N VAL A 151 -4.00 -8.89 4.91
CA VAL A 151 -4.80 -7.75 5.36
C VAL A 151 -6.20 -7.83 4.77
N THR A 152 -7.22 -7.62 5.59
CA THR A 152 -8.63 -7.75 5.17
C THR A 152 -9.43 -6.47 5.36
N VAL A 153 -10.46 -6.31 4.53
CA VAL A 153 -11.55 -5.33 4.67
C VAL A 153 -12.86 -6.06 4.93
N ALA A 154 -13.69 -5.56 5.85
CA ALA A 154 -15.02 -6.11 6.06
C ALA A 154 -16.01 -5.56 5.03
N VAL A 155 -16.64 -6.48 4.31
CA VAL A 155 -17.62 -6.19 3.24
C VAL A 155 -19.00 -6.70 3.65
N LEU A 156 -20.05 -5.95 3.30
CA LEU A 156 -21.44 -6.37 3.40
C LEU A 156 -22.12 -6.33 2.01
N PRO A 157 -23.29 -6.96 1.83
CA PRO A 157 -23.97 -7.08 0.54
C PRO A 157 -24.27 -5.77 -0.19
#